data_AF-A0A7Y5Q057-F1
#
_entry.id   AF-A0A7Y5Q057-F1
#
_cell.length_a   1.000
_cell.length_b   1.000
_cell.length_c   1.000
_cell.angle_alpha   90.00
_cell.angle_beta   90.00
_cell.angle_gamma   90.00
#
_symmetry.space_group_name_H-M   'P 1'
#
loop_
_entity.id
_entity.type
_entity.pdbx_description
1 polymer ?
#
loop_
_entity_poly.entity_id
_entity_poly.type
_entity_poly.pdbx_seq_one_letter_code
_entity_poly.pdbx_strand_id
1 'polypeptide(L)'
;MHAIGVQSLVLVLVVSLFTGAVAAVQAAYQFSTIVPMKYIGSVIMRSVIIELGPVLTGLIVGGRVGASIAAELGTMRVTEQIDALDAMAVNPIR
;
A
#
# COMPACT_ATOMS: atom_id res chain seq x y z
N MET A 1 6.06 -6.66 -12.88
CA MET A 1 6.25 -5.25 -12.45
C MET A 1 5.03 -4.37 -12.71
N HIS A 2 4.47 -4.31 -13.94
CA HIS A 2 3.29 -3.47 -14.23
C HIS A 2 2.05 -3.81 -13.40
N ALA A 3 1.68 -5.09 -13.31
CA ALA A 3 0.51 -5.52 -12.55
C ALA A 3 0.66 -5.28 -11.03
N ILE A 4 1.87 -5.41 -10.48
CA ILE A 4 2.12 -5.31 -9.04
C ILE A 4 2.36 -3.85 -8.61
N GLY A 5 3.24 -3.13 -9.31
CA GLY A 5 3.66 -1.77 -8.94
C GLY A 5 2.76 -0.68 -9.55
N VAL A 6 2.69 -0.62 -10.88
CA VAL A 6 2.04 0.50 -11.59
C VAL A 6 0.55 0.58 -11.28
N GLN A 7 -0.15 -0.55 -11.24
CA GLN A 7 -1.58 -0.59 -10.91
C GLN A 7 -1.87 -0.20 -9.45
N SER A 8 -0.89 -0.31 -8.54
CA SER A 8 -1.04 0.09 -7.13
C SER A 8 -0.81 1.59 -6.92
N LEU A 9 -0.20 2.29 -7.89
CA LEU A 9 0.23 3.68 -7.75
C LEU A 9 -0.95 4.63 -7.45
N VAL A 10 -2.06 4.50 -8.19
CA VAL A 10 -3.24 5.36 -8.02
C VAL A 10 -3.80 5.22 -6.60
N LEU A 11 -3.86 3.99 -6.08
CA LEU A 11 -4.40 3.69 -4.76
C LEU A 11 -3.51 4.30 -3.66
N VAL A 12 -2.19 4.13 -3.78
CA VAL A 12 -1.22 4.75 -2.86
C VAL A 12 -1.34 6.28 -2.88
N LEU A 13 -1.38 6.90 -4.07
CA LEU A 13 -1.47 8.35 -4.20
C LEU A 13 -2.73 8.93 -3.54
N VAL A 14 -3.89 8.33 -3.81
CA VAL A 14 -5.17 8.80 -3.26
C VAL A 14 -5.17 8.69 -1.74
N VAL A 15 -4.76 7.55 -1.19
CA VAL A 15 -4.75 7.35 0.27
C VAL A 15 -3.72 8.27 0.93
N SER A 16 -2.49 8.34 0.42
CA SER A 16 -1.44 9.20 0.97
C SER A 16 -1.83 10.68 0.94
N LEU A 17 -2.53 11.15 -0.10
CA LEU A 17 -3.02 12.53 -0.18
C LEU A 17 -3.99 12.85 0.96
N PHE A 18 -5.04 12.04 1.12
CA PHE A 18 -6.05 12.30 2.15
C PHE A 18 -5.50 12.09 3.56
N THR A 19 -4.71 11.03 3.80
CA THR A 19 -4.09 10.81 5.11
C THR A 19 -3.11 11.93 5.47
N GLY A 20 -2.32 12.42 4.51
CA GLY A 20 -1.43 13.56 4.71
C GLY A 20 -2.18 14.86 5.03
N ALA A 21 -3.30 15.13 4.34
CA ALA A 21 -4.13 16.31 4.62
C ALA A 21 -4.73 16.25 6.04
N VAL A 22 -5.27 15.10 6.44
CA VAL A 22 -5.81 14.90 7.80
C VAL A 22 -4.71 15.06 8.85
N ALA A 23 -3.54 14.45 8.64
CA ALA A 23 -2.40 14.57 9.55
C ALA A 23 -1.94 16.03 9.70
N ALA A 24 -1.93 16.81 8.61
CA ALA A 24 -1.53 18.20 8.64
C ALA A 24 -2.49 19.08 9.45
N VAL A 25 -3.81 18.90 9.23
CA VAL A 25 -4.84 19.62 10.00
C VAL A 25 -4.78 19.25 11.47
N GLN A 26 -4.67 17.95 11.77
CA GLN A 26 -4.58 17.43 13.14
C GLN A 26 -3.35 17.99 13.88
N ALA A 27 -2.18 17.98 13.22
CA ALA A 27 -0.97 18.53 13.79
C ALA A 27 -1.07 20.05 14.02
N ALA A 28 -1.70 20.80 13.10
CA ALA A 28 -1.91 22.23 13.29
C ALA A 28 -2.74 22.53 14.54
N TYR A 29 -3.81 21.76 14.78
CA TYR A 29 -4.62 21.87 16.00
C TYR A 29 -3.88 21.44 17.26
N GLN A 30 -3.06 20.38 17.19
CA GLN A 30 -2.32 19.87 18.35
C GLN A 30 -1.21 20.84 18.79
N PHE A 31 -0.54 21.47 17.83
CA PHE A 31 0.66 22.28 18.07
C PHE A 31 0.41 23.79 18.11
N SER A 32 -0.82 24.27 17.85
CA SER A 32 -1.13 25.70 17.78
C SER A 32 -0.72 26.51 19.02
N THR A 33 -0.67 25.87 20.20
CA THR A 33 -0.31 26.48 21.49
C THR A 33 1.14 26.21 21.93
N ILE A 34 1.84 25.29 21.26
CA ILE A 34 3.17 24.81 21.69
C ILE A 34 4.26 25.23 20.70
N VAL A 35 3.94 25.26 19.40
CA VAL A 35 4.89 25.50 18.32
C VAL A 35 4.42 26.67 17.45
N PRO A 36 5.29 27.64 17.13
CA PRO A 36 4.96 28.69 16.17
C PRO A 36 4.54 28.09 14.81
N MET A 37 3.47 28.63 14.22
CA MET A 37 2.86 28.12 12.97
C MET A 37 3.88 27.88 11.82
N LYS A 38 4.92 28.71 11.76
CA LYS A 38 6.02 28.61 10.78
C LYS A 38 6.84 27.31 10.85
N TYR A 39 6.84 26.61 11.98
CA TYR A 39 7.60 25.36 12.16
C TYR A 39 6.73 24.10 12.02
N ILE A 40 5.41 24.23 11.96
CA ILE A 40 4.48 23.09 11.93
C ILE A 40 4.74 22.18 10.72
N GLY A 41 5.02 22.75 9.55
CA GLY A 41 5.35 21.96 8.35
C GLY A 41 6.57 21.05 8.52
N SER A 42 7.61 21.52 9.22
CA SER A 42 8.83 20.72 9.48
C SER A 42 8.57 19.53 10.40
N VAL A 43 7.68 19.70 11.38
CA VAL A 43 7.29 18.64 12.32
C VAL A 43 6.47 17.57 11.60
N ILE A 44 5.47 18.00 10.81
CA ILE A 44 4.61 17.09 10.05
C ILE A 44 5.42 16.30 9.03
N MET A 45 6.28 16.96 8.25
CA MET A 45 7.07 16.31 7.20
C MET A 45 7.87 15.13 7.75
N ARG A 46 8.50 15.30 8.91
CA ARG A 46 9.35 14.26 9.51
C ARG A 46 8.54 13.04 9.95
N SER A 47 7.39 13.24 10.59
CA SER A 47 6.50 12.14 10.99
C SER A 47 5.92 11.43 9.77
N VAL A 48 5.52 12.17 8.74
CA VAL A 48 4.97 11.58 7.51
C VAL A 48 6.01 10.73 6.77
N ILE A 49 7.26 11.19 6.64
CA ILE A 49 8.28 10.45 5.88
C ILE A 49 8.76 9.20 6.62
N ILE A 50 8.94 9.26 7.95
CA ILE A 50 9.57 8.18 8.70
C ILE A 50 8.55 7.11 9.12
N GLU A 51 7.33 7.52 9.47
CA GLU A 51 6.35 6.61 10.07
C GLU A 51 5.23 6.30 9.08
N LEU A 52 4.46 7.32 8.70
CA LEU A 52 3.23 7.12 7.93
C LEU A 52 3.50 6.64 6.50
N GLY A 53 4.50 7.21 5.82
CA GLY A 53 4.83 6.90 4.43
C GLY A 53 5.13 5.40 4.23
N PRO A 54 6.14 4.84 4.92
CA PRO A 54 6.48 3.42 4.82
C PRO A 54 5.33 2.51 5.24
N VAL A 55 4.64 2.83 6.35
CA VAL A 55 3.55 2.00 6.89
C VAL A 55 2.36 1.95 5.94
N LEU A 56 1.88 3.11 5.47
CA LEU A 56 0.74 3.18 4.56
C LEU A 56 1.07 2.53 3.22
N THR A 57 2.25 2.80 2.67
CA THR A 57 2.67 2.21 1.39
C THR A 57 2.77 0.69 1.49
N GLY A 58 3.41 0.16 2.54
CA GLY A 58 3.53 -1.27 2.76
C GLY A 58 2.17 -1.95 2.95
N LEU A 59 1.28 -1.35 3.75
CA LEU A 59 -0.05 -1.87 3.99
C LEU A 59 -0.91 -1.91 2.72
N ILE A 60 -0.93 -0.81 1.96
CA ILE A 60 -1.74 -0.68 0.75
C ILE A 60 -1.25 -1.64 -0.34
N VAL A 61 0.05 -1.61 -0.63
CA VAL A 61 0.63 -2.43 -1.68
C VAL A 61 0.53 -3.90 -1.29
N GLY A 62 0.88 -4.26 -0.05
CA GLY A 62 0.79 -5.62 0.45
C GLY A 62 -0.63 -6.17 0.40
N GLY A 63 -1.63 -5.41 0.84
CA GLY A 63 -3.03 -5.82 0.82
C GLY A 63 -3.57 -6.03 -0.59
N ARG A 64 -3.37 -5.05 -1.49
CA ARG A 64 -3.89 -5.13 -2.86
C ARG A 64 -3.17 -6.19 -3.69
N VAL A 65 -1.85 -6.25 -3.61
CA VAL A 65 -1.05 -7.23 -4.37
C VAL A 65 -1.27 -8.64 -3.84
N GLY A 66 -1.27 -8.82 -2.52
CA GLY A 66 -1.53 -10.13 -1.90
C GLY A 66 -2.91 -10.67 -2.28
N ALA A 67 -3.94 -9.84 -2.22
CA ALA A 67 -5.29 -10.21 -2.66
C ALA A 67 -5.33 -10.58 -4.16
N SER A 68 -4.64 -9.82 -5.02
CA SER A 68 -4.56 -10.11 -6.46
C SER A 68 -3.91 -11.46 -6.74
N ILE A 69 -2.78 -11.76 -6.09
CA ILE A 69 -2.07 -13.04 -6.26
C ILE A 69 -2.93 -14.20 -5.76
N ALA A 70 -3.56 -14.03 -4.59
CA ALA A 70 -4.47 -15.05 -4.05
C ALA A 70 -5.67 -15.32 -4.98
N ALA A 71 -6.24 -14.28 -5.58
CA ALA A 71 -7.34 -14.41 -6.53
C ALA A 71 -6.93 -15.11 -7.84
N GLU A 72 -5.73 -14.83 -8.33
CA GLU A 72 -5.17 -15.45 -9.54
C GLU A 72 -4.92 -16.95 -9.30
N LEU A 73 -4.23 -17.30 -8.22
CA LEU A 73 -4.01 -18.70 -7.82
C LEU A 73 -5.33 -19.44 -7.53
N GLY A 74 -6.29 -18.76 -6.89
CA GLY A 74 -7.63 -19.31 -6.66
C GLY A 74 -8.35 -19.63 -7.96
N THR A 75 -8.24 -18.77 -8.96
CA THR A 75 -8.82 -18.99 -10.30
C THR A 75 -8.14 -20.16 -11.01
N MET A 76 -6.81 -20.26 -10.96
CA MET A 76 -6.07 -21.38 -11.52
C MET A 76 -6.46 -22.71 -10.88
N ARG A 77 -6.79 -22.71 -9.58
CA ARG A 77 -7.26 -23.91 -8.88
C ARG A 77 -8.67 -24.30 -9.31
N VAL A 78 -9.61 -23.34 -9.38
CA VAL A 78 -11.01 -23.60 -9.76
C VAL A 78 -11.15 -24.00 -11.23
N THR A 79 -10.26 -23.53 -12.09
CA THR A 79 -10.22 -23.89 -13.52
C THR A 79 -9.30 -25.08 -13.82
N GLU A 80 -8.86 -25.80 -12.78
CA GLU A 80 -8.01 -27.01 -12.87
C GLU A 80 -6.68 -26.81 -13.64
N GLN A 81 -6.23 -25.57 -13.81
CA GLN A 81 -4.97 -25.28 -14.50
C GLN A 81 -3.77 -25.84 -13.73
N ILE A 82 -3.85 -25.86 -12.40
CA ILE A 82 -2.81 -26.46 -11.53
C ILE A 82 -2.76 -27.98 -11.74
N ASP A 83 -3.92 -28.65 -11.77
CA ASP A 83 -4.00 -30.10 -11.99
C ASP A 83 -3.55 -30.49 -13.41
N ALA A 84 -3.82 -29.63 -14.40
CA ALA A 84 -3.36 -29.82 -15.77
C ALA A 84 -1.83 -29.81 -15.86
N LEU A 85 -1.14 -28.92 -15.12
CA LEU A 85 0.33 -28.91 -15.06
C LEU A 85 0.87 -30.21 -14.46
N ASP A 86 0.28 -30.67 -13.35
CA ASP A 86 0.65 -31.94 -12.71
C ASP A 86 0.45 -33.14 -13.66
N ALA A 87 -0.66 -33.17 -14.42
CA ALA A 87 -0.93 -34.20 -15.41
C ALA A 87 0.09 -34.22 -16.58
N MET A 88 0.68 -33.05 -16.89
CA MET A 88 1.75 -32.92 -17.88
C MET A 88 3.16 -33.21 -17.32
N ALA A 89 3.26 -33.70 -16.08
CA ALA A 89 4.51 -33.89 -15.36
C ALA A 89 5.33 -32.59 -15.19
N VAL A 90 4.66 -31.44 -15.15
CA VAL A 90 5.24 -30.12 -14.85
C VAL A 90 4.90 -29.76 -13.41
N ASN A 91 5.91 -29.43 -12.60
CA ASN A 91 5.70 -29.07 -11.20
C ASN A 91 5.10 -27.65 -11.09
N PRO A 92 3.89 -27.46 -10.55
CA PRO A 92 3.23 -26.16 -10.48
C PRO A 92 3.80 -25.23 -9.39
N ILE A 93 4.65 -25.73 -8.49
CA ILE A 93 5.24 -24.98 -7.37
C ILE A 93 6.63 -24.45 -7.73
N ARG A 94 7.29 -25.04 -8.74
CA ARG A 94 8.74 -24.91 -8.95
C ARG A 94 9.11 -24.29 -10.29
#